data_AF-A0A2Z5UC00-F1
#
_entry.id   AF-A0A2Z5UC00-F1
#
_cell.length_a   1.000
_cell.length_b   1.000
_cell.length_c   1.000
_cell.angle_alpha   90.00
_cell.angle_beta   90.00
_cell.angle_gamma   90.00
#
_symmetry.space_group_name_H-M   'P 1'
#
loop_
_entity.id
_entity.type
_entity.pdbx_description
1 polymer ?
#
loop_
_entity_poly.entity_id
_entity_poly.type
_entity_poly.pdbx_seq_one_letter_code
_entity_poly.pdbx_strand_id
1 'polypeptide(L)'
;MNPSILHFSRAGNLGKALLFAVFAAAAFALAWIEHAERIAPPPTIGLPGLQFPAPAHRDDDLLGSLQIPFLLLLGSASLFYVGRFGARVVRGGVAARIEGHALYLHASYGAASPVPVADIAEVIVDRADRLPGEGGGGAARIGARLRHGLYLRYRSEGGDREVRLFDNDVEGGVDQLRRFAGQLDAWRRSGARMTRETGR
;
A
#
# COMPACT_ATOMS: atom_id res chain seq x y z
N MET A 1 12.27 21.83 -0.81
CA MET A 1 11.52 21.03 -1.79
C MET A 1 10.41 21.87 -2.38
N ASN A 2 10.12 21.70 -3.67
CA ASN A 2 9.03 22.39 -4.34
C ASN A 2 7.68 21.93 -3.74
N PRO A 3 6.84 22.82 -3.18
CA PRO A 3 5.56 22.44 -2.58
C PRO A 3 4.50 22.01 -3.62
N SER A 4 4.73 22.20 -4.92
CA SER A 4 3.81 21.73 -5.97
C SER A 4 4.04 20.28 -6.40
N ILE A 5 5.06 19.61 -5.84
CA ILE A 5 5.40 18.23 -6.18
C ILE A 5 5.58 17.41 -4.90
N LEU A 6 4.91 16.26 -4.84
CA LEU A 6 5.14 15.22 -3.86
C LEU A 6 5.94 14.10 -4.49
N HIS A 7 7.02 13.71 -3.82
CA HIS A 7 7.80 12.53 -4.18
C HIS A 7 7.45 11.37 -3.25
N PHE A 8 7.53 10.15 -3.77
CA PHE A 8 7.40 8.96 -2.95
C PHE A 8 8.56 8.85 -1.95
N SER A 9 8.26 8.50 -0.70
CA SER A 9 9.29 8.28 0.32
C SER A 9 10.15 7.07 -0.03
N ARG A 10 11.45 7.27 -0.26
CA ARG A 10 12.39 6.16 -0.48
C ARG A 10 12.48 5.25 0.75
N ALA A 11 12.62 5.84 1.93
CA ALA A 11 12.68 5.11 3.20
C ALA A 11 11.36 4.35 3.47
N GLY A 12 10.22 4.98 3.20
CA GLY A 12 8.90 4.35 3.36
C GLY A 12 8.70 3.17 2.40
N ASN A 13 9.06 3.32 1.13
CA ASN A 13 8.98 2.22 0.16
C ASN A 13 10.01 1.12 0.46
N LEU A 14 11.21 1.46 0.94
CA LEU A 14 12.22 0.49 1.35
C LEU A 14 11.73 -0.34 2.54
N GLY A 15 11.17 0.31 3.56
CA GLY A 15 10.59 -0.38 4.71
C GLY A 15 9.47 -1.34 4.31
N LYS A 16 8.58 -0.92 3.40
CA LYS A 16 7.54 -1.79 2.85
C LYS A 16 8.14 -2.97 2.07
N ALA A 17 9.12 -2.72 1.19
CA ALA A 17 9.78 -3.77 0.43
C ALA A 17 10.46 -4.80 1.34
N LEU A 18 11.16 -4.36 2.39
CA LEU A 18 11.79 -5.24 3.37
C LEU A 18 10.76 -6.08 4.15
N LEU A 19 9.66 -5.46 4.58
CA LEU A 19 8.58 -6.17 5.27
C LEU A 19 8.00 -7.29 4.39
N PHE A 20 7.70 -7.01 3.12
CA PHE A 20 7.21 -8.03 2.19
C PHE A 20 8.28 -9.07 1.86
N ALA A 21 9.57 -8.71 1.87
CA ALA A 21 10.65 -9.67 1.68
C ALA A 21 10.74 -10.65 2.85
N VAL A 22 10.56 -10.19 4.09
CA VAL A 22 10.48 -11.05 5.28
C VAL A 22 9.29 -12.01 5.18
N PHE A 23 8.11 -11.52 4.79
CA PHE A 23 6.95 -12.39 4.60
C PHE A 23 7.15 -13.42 3.48
N ALA A 24 7.76 -13.02 2.36
CA ALA A 24 8.10 -13.95 1.29
C ALA A 24 9.07 -15.03 1.78
N ALA A 25 10.15 -14.65 2.47
CA ALA A 25 11.13 -15.57 3.01
C ALA A 25 10.49 -16.56 4.00
N ALA A 26 9.64 -16.07 4.92
CA ALA A 26 8.92 -16.92 5.86
C ALA A 26 7.98 -17.91 5.16
N ALA A 27 7.20 -17.45 4.17
CA ALA A 27 6.28 -18.31 3.43
C ALA A 27 7.00 -19.42 2.67
N PHE A 28 8.12 -19.10 1.99
CA PHE A 28 8.92 -20.11 1.29
C PHE A 28 9.67 -21.05 2.24
N ALA A 29 10.18 -20.55 3.38
CA ALA A 29 10.82 -21.38 4.38
C ALA A 29 9.83 -22.38 4.99
N LEU A 30 8.62 -21.93 5.34
CA LEU A 30 7.56 -22.82 5.83
C LEU A 30 7.13 -23.82 4.76
N ALA A 31 6.94 -23.39 3.52
CA ALA A 31 6.62 -24.30 2.42
C ALA A 31 7.71 -25.35 2.20
N TRP A 32 8.98 -24.98 2.36
CA TRP A 32 10.12 -25.89 2.27
C TRP A 32 10.14 -26.89 3.42
N ILE A 33 9.95 -26.44 4.66
CA ILE A 33 9.89 -27.33 5.85
C ILE A 33 8.76 -28.35 5.68
N GLU A 34 7.56 -27.88 5.34
CA GLU A 34 6.39 -28.73 5.07
C GLU A 34 6.66 -29.73 3.94
N HIS A 35 7.30 -29.30 2.86
CA HIS A 35 7.67 -30.19 1.78
C HIS A 35 8.70 -31.24 2.21
N ALA A 36 9.72 -30.83 2.97
CA ALA A 36 10.77 -31.70 3.49
C ALA A 36 10.21 -32.76 4.45
N GLU A 37 9.25 -32.39 5.30
CA GLU A 37 8.55 -33.32 6.20
C GLU A 37 7.70 -34.34 5.42
N ARG A 38 7.00 -33.91 4.35
CA ARG A 38 6.18 -34.81 3.52
C ARG A 38 6.97 -35.82 2.71
N ILE A 39 8.21 -35.49 2.33
CA ILE A 39 9.10 -36.41 1.61
C ILE A 39 10.03 -37.19 2.54
N ALA A 40 10.07 -36.85 3.83
CA ALA A 40 10.93 -37.53 4.79
C ALA A 40 10.48 -38.99 4.95
N PRO A 41 11.44 -39.94 5.02
CA PRO A 41 11.10 -41.32 5.30
C PRO A 41 10.42 -41.42 6.68
N PRO A 42 9.43 -42.31 6.85
CA PRO A 42 8.71 -42.47 8.10
C PRO A 42 9.68 -42.76 9.25
N PRO A 43 9.53 -42.10 10.42
CA PRO A 43 10.44 -42.31 11.54
C PRO A 43 10.31 -43.76 12.03
N THR A 44 11.39 -44.53 11.90
CA THR A 44 11.45 -45.90 12.44
C THR A 44 11.63 -45.84 13.95
N ILE A 45 10.55 -46.05 14.70
CA ILE A 45 10.63 -46.35 16.13
C ILE A 45 10.91 -47.85 16.24
N GLY A 46 12.18 -48.21 16.40
CA GLY A 46 12.60 -49.60 16.56
C GLY A 46 13.02 -49.90 17.99
N LEU A 47 12.30 -50.80 18.68
CA LEU A 47 12.91 -51.66 19.69
C LEU A 47 13.79 -52.70 18.97
N PRO A 48 14.91 -53.17 19.56
CA PRO A 48 15.79 -54.13 18.90
C PRO A 48 14.99 -55.38 18.46
N GLY A 49 14.91 -55.61 17.15
CA GLY A 49 14.26 -56.79 16.55
C GLY A 49 12.80 -56.62 16.12
N LEU A 50 12.17 -55.46 16.32
CA LEU A 50 10.80 -55.18 15.85
C LEU A 50 10.76 -53.91 15.00
N GLN A 51 10.56 -54.07 13.70
CA GLN A 51 10.25 -52.95 12.80
C GLN A 51 8.73 -52.85 12.66
N PHE A 52 8.14 -51.84 13.30
CA PHE A 52 6.77 -51.45 13.01
C PHE A 52 6.79 -50.39 11.91
N PRO A 53 5.93 -50.47 10.88
CA PRO A 53 5.72 -49.34 9.98
C PRO A 53 5.23 -48.17 10.84
N ALA A 54 5.90 -47.01 10.75
CA ALA A 54 5.42 -45.82 11.43
C ALA A 54 4.00 -45.52 10.95
N PRO A 55 3.07 -45.09 11.83
CA PRO A 55 1.76 -44.66 11.38
C PRO A 55 1.93 -43.62 10.27
N ALA A 56 1.23 -43.83 9.14
CA ALA A 56 1.28 -42.91 8.01
C ALA A 56 0.98 -41.49 8.49
N HIS A 57 1.76 -40.51 8.03
CA HIS A 57 1.46 -39.10 8.27
C HIS A 57 0.05 -38.85 7.73
N ARG A 58 -0.90 -38.53 8.60
CA ARG A 58 -2.32 -38.49 8.26
C ARG A 58 -2.63 -37.17 7.56
N ASP A 59 -2.23 -37.07 6.30
CA ASP A 59 -2.53 -35.95 5.39
C ASP A 59 -3.92 -36.10 4.74
N ASP A 60 -4.87 -36.80 5.38
CA ASP A 60 -6.18 -37.12 4.81
C ASP A 60 -7.14 -35.92 4.69
N ASP A 61 -6.72 -34.74 5.14
CA ASP A 61 -7.55 -33.54 5.11
C ASP A 61 -7.16 -32.62 3.92
N LEU A 62 -8.16 -32.25 3.11
CA LEU A 62 -7.99 -31.35 1.95
C LEU A 62 -7.23 -30.06 2.32
N LEU A 63 -7.41 -29.59 3.56
CA LEU A 63 -6.72 -28.42 4.11
C LEU A 63 -5.20 -28.62 4.24
N GLY A 64 -4.73 -29.80 4.62
CA GLY A 64 -3.29 -30.12 4.73
C GLY A 64 -2.61 -30.20 3.36
N SER A 65 -3.31 -30.73 2.35
CA SER A 65 -2.81 -30.77 0.96
C SER A 65 -2.64 -29.37 0.35
N LEU A 66 -3.55 -28.44 0.65
CA LEU A 66 -3.55 -27.08 0.11
C LEU A 66 -2.56 -26.12 0.79
N GLN A 67 -1.95 -26.51 1.91
CA GLN A 67 -1.06 -25.64 2.68
C GLN A 67 0.19 -25.21 1.90
N ILE A 68 0.90 -26.14 1.24
CA ILE A 68 2.07 -25.81 0.42
C ILE A 68 1.69 -24.90 -0.76
N PRO A 69 0.68 -25.22 -1.60
CA PRO A 69 0.21 -24.31 -2.65
C PRO A 69 -0.15 -22.92 -2.14
N PHE A 70 -0.84 -22.84 -0.99
CA PHE A 70 -1.21 -21.56 -0.38
C PHE A 70 0.01 -20.75 0.05
N LEU A 71 1.00 -21.38 0.70
CA LEU A 71 2.24 -20.71 1.09
C LEU A 71 3.05 -20.24 -0.12
N LEU A 72 3.10 -21.02 -1.20
CA LEU A 72 3.74 -20.61 -2.45
C LEU A 72 3.04 -19.41 -3.10
N LEU A 73 1.70 -19.40 -3.12
CA LEU A 73 0.92 -18.26 -3.60
C LEU A 73 1.15 -17.02 -2.74
N LEU A 74 1.16 -17.16 -1.41
CA LEU A 74 1.40 -16.08 -0.47
C LEU A 74 2.83 -15.52 -0.61
N GLY A 75 3.83 -16.38 -0.73
CA GLY A 75 5.22 -16.00 -0.96
C GLY A 75 5.41 -15.26 -2.30
N SER A 76 4.77 -15.77 -3.36
CA SER A 76 4.80 -15.15 -4.70
C SER A 76 4.12 -13.78 -4.72
N ALA A 77 2.94 -13.66 -4.10
CA ALA A 77 2.25 -12.38 -3.94
C ALA A 77 3.11 -11.38 -3.13
N SER A 78 3.79 -11.85 -2.09
CA SER A 78 4.70 -11.02 -1.29
C SER A 78 5.88 -10.53 -2.14
N LEU A 79 6.53 -11.40 -2.92
CA LEU A 79 7.60 -11.01 -3.86
C LEU A 79 7.14 -9.98 -4.89
N PHE A 80 5.92 -10.10 -5.41
CA PHE A 80 5.36 -9.09 -6.30
C PHE A 80 5.34 -7.70 -5.63
N TYR A 81 4.95 -7.63 -4.35
CA TYR A 81 4.99 -6.37 -3.59
C TYR A 81 6.41 -5.90 -3.30
N VAL A 82 7.37 -6.80 -3.05
CA VAL A 82 8.80 -6.45 -2.96
C VAL A 82 9.25 -5.75 -4.23
N GLY A 83 8.98 -6.34 -5.41
CA GLY A 83 9.33 -5.76 -6.69
C GLY A 83 8.64 -4.42 -6.93
N ARG A 84 7.35 -4.31 -6.63
CA ARG A 84 6.56 -3.08 -6.79
C ARG A 84 7.11 -1.92 -5.95
N PHE A 85 7.40 -2.16 -4.67
CA PHE A 85 7.93 -1.12 -3.78
C PHE A 85 9.42 -0.86 -4.04
N GLY A 86 10.21 -1.90 -4.30
CA GLY A 86 11.62 -1.80 -4.66
C GLY A 86 11.85 -0.98 -5.93
N ALA A 87 11.01 -1.16 -6.96
CA ALA A 87 11.06 -0.34 -8.17
C ALA A 87 10.87 1.15 -7.89
N ARG A 88 10.03 1.52 -6.90
CA ARG A 88 9.85 2.92 -6.47
C ARG A 88 11.05 3.46 -5.71
N VAL A 89 11.73 2.63 -4.92
CA VAL A 89 12.98 3.01 -4.23
C VAL A 89 14.06 3.35 -5.25
N VAL A 90 14.24 2.50 -6.26
CA VAL A 90 15.31 2.65 -7.27
C VAL A 90 15.03 3.81 -8.21
N ARG A 91 13.84 3.89 -8.79
CA ARG A 91 13.54 4.91 -9.81
C ARG A 91 13.35 6.30 -9.21
N GLY A 92 12.96 6.40 -7.94
CA GLY A 92 12.30 7.60 -7.44
C GLY A 92 11.01 7.85 -8.21
N GLY A 93 10.05 8.55 -7.61
CA GLY A 93 8.79 8.77 -8.30
C GLY A 93 8.06 9.97 -7.77
N VAL A 94 7.36 10.65 -8.68
CA VAL A 94 6.41 11.70 -8.32
C VAL A 94 5.11 11.01 -7.91
N ALA A 95 4.72 11.22 -6.65
CA ALA A 95 3.46 10.75 -6.09
C ALA A 95 2.30 11.64 -6.57
N ALA A 96 2.48 12.95 -6.51
CA ALA A 96 1.51 13.92 -7.00
C ALA A 96 2.23 15.17 -7.51
N ARG A 97 1.68 15.83 -8.53
CA ARG A 97 2.18 17.10 -9.06
C ARG A 97 1.03 18.02 -9.42
N ILE A 98 1.15 19.30 -9.06
CA ILE A 98 0.25 20.35 -9.51
C ILE A 98 0.94 21.06 -10.68
N GLU A 99 0.32 21.04 -11.85
CA GLU A 99 0.82 21.72 -13.06
C GLU A 99 -0.34 22.11 -13.97
N GLY A 100 -0.25 23.28 -14.61
CA GLY A 100 -1.23 23.67 -15.65
C GLY A 100 -2.69 23.68 -15.16
N HIS A 101 -2.92 24.08 -13.91
CA HIS A 101 -4.24 24.07 -13.24
C HIS A 101 -4.86 22.69 -13.06
N ALA A 102 -4.06 21.63 -13.15
CA ALA A 102 -4.46 20.27 -12.86
C ALA A 102 -3.56 19.60 -11.82
N LEU A 103 -4.15 18.68 -11.07
CA LEU A 103 -3.49 17.76 -10.18
C LEU A 103 -3.26 16.44 -10.91
N TYR A 104 -2.00 16.07 -11.06
CA TYR A 104 -1.55 14.79 -11.58
C TYR A 104 -1.25 13.87 -10.41
N LEU A 105 -1.95 12.73 -10.36
CA LEU A 105 -1.78 11.72 -9.34
C LEU A 105 -1.15 10.50 -9.95
N HIS A 106 -0.21 9.89 -9.23
CA HIS A 106 0.38 8.64 -9.67
C HIS A 106 -0.68 7.53 -9.76
N ALA A 107 -0.61 6.69 -10.80
CA ALA A 107 -1.59 5.64 -11.08
C ALA A 107 -1.82 4.65 -9.90
N SER A 108 -0.87 4.55 -8.97
CA SER A 108 -1.01 3.73 -7.77
C SER A 108 -2.13 4.16 -6.82
N TYR A 109 -2.63 5.39 -6.95
CA TYR A 109 -3.72 5.89 -6.13
C TYR A 109 -5.11 5.52 -6.67
N GLY A 110 -5.19 4.93 -7.87
CA GLY A 110 -6.47 4.56 -8.50
C GLY A 110 -7.40 5.75 -8.78
N ALA A 111 -6.88 6.98 -8.66
CA ALA A 111 -7.62 8.21 -8.88
C ALA A 111 -7.67 8.54 -10.38
N ALA A 112 -8.70 9.29 -10.79
CA ALA A 112 -8.67 9.91 -12.10
C ALA A 112 -7.47 10.88 -12.16
N SER A 113 -6.75 10.92 -13.26
CA SER A 113 -5.65 11.86 -13.47
C SER A 113 -5.53 12.18 -14.96
N PRO A 114 -5.41 13.46 -15.34
CA PRO A 114 -5.37 14.67 -14.50
C PRO A 114 -6.73 15.02 -13.85
N VAL A 115 -6.68 15.66 -12.68
CA VAL A 115 -7.86 16.26 -12.01
C VAL A 115 -7.76 17.78 -12.11
N PRO A 116 -8.68 18.48 -12.79
CA PRO A 116 -8.69 19.93 -12.78
C PRO A 116 -8.81 20.47 -11.35
N VAL A 117 -8.01 21.48 -11.00
CA VAL A 117 -8.03 22.06 -9.65
C VAL A 117 -9.40 22.67 -9.30
N ALA A 118 -10.15 23.12 -10.32
CA ALA A 118 -11.51 23.61 -10.18
C ALA A 118 -12.51 22.53 -9.72
N ASP A 119 -12.24 21.26 -10.04
CA ASP A 119 -13.11 20.13 -9.69
C ASP A 119 -12.84 19.61 -8.28
N ILE A 120 -11.80 20.10 -7.60
CA ILE A 120 -11.44 19.71 -6.23
C ILE A 120 -12.38 20.44 -5.26
N ALA A 121 -13.34 19.70 -4.71
CA ALA A 121 -14.32 20.19 -3.76
C ALA A 121 -13.72 20.37 -2.36
N GLU A 122 -12.90 19.43 -1.90
CA GLU A 122 -12.34 19.44 -0.53
C GLU A 122 -10.88 19.00 -0.49
N VAL A 123 -10.15 19.62 0.44
CA VAL A 123 -8.75 19.36 0.75
C VAL A 123 -8.64 19.36 2.27
N ILE A 124 -8.35 18.21 2.87
CA ILE A 124 -8.28 18.06 4.33
C ILE A 124 -6.97 17.39 4.69
N VAL A 125 -6.18 18.03 5.56
CA VAL A 125 -4.99 17.42 6.16
C VAL A 125 -5.24 17.22 7.64
N ASP A 126 -5.32 15.96 8.07
CA ASP A 126 -5.48 15.59 9.48
C ASP A 126 -4.83 14.22 9.73
N ARG A 127 -4.95 13.73 10.96
CA ARG A 127 -4.64 12.35 11.31
C ARG A 127 -5.51 11.39 10.49
N ALA A 128 -4.91 10.29 10.07
CA ALA A 128 -5.54 9.33 9.17
C ALA A 128 -6.81 8.69 9.74
N ASP A 129 -6.97 8.64 11.06
CA ASP A 129 -8.19 8.15 11.74
C ASP A 129 -9.35 9.16 11.75
N ARG A 130 -9.08 10.43 11.43
CA ARG A 130 -10.06 11.52 11.38
C ARG A 130 -10.48 11.90 9.96
N LEU A 131 -9.81 11.33 8.95
CA LEU A 131 -10.12 11.63 7.56
C LEU A 131 -11.47 11.01 7.15
N PRO A 132 -12.31 11.72 6.36
CA PRO A 132 -13.61 11.23 5.92
C PRO A 132 -13.54 9.95 5.06
N GLY A 133 -14.53 9.06 5.20
CA GLY A 133 -14.75 7.81 4.45
C GLY A 133 -14.31 6.54 5.20
N GLU A 134 -14.62 5.34 4.69
CA GLU A 134 -14.26 4.06 5.34
C GLU A 134 -12.73 3.85 5.41
N GLY A 135 -12.12 4.21 6.54
CA GLY A 135 -10.80 3.71 6.92
C GLY A 135 -10.92 2.26 7.36
N GLY A 136 -10.12 1.37 6.75
CA GLY A 136 -10.17 -0.08 6.96
C GLY A 136 -10.24 -0.53 8.43
N GLY A 137 -10.68 -1.78 8.64
CA GLY A 137 -11.04 -2.37 9.93
C GLY A 137 -10.03 -2.24 11.09
N GLY A 138 -10.45 -2.61 12.29
CA GLY A 138 -9.86 -2.25 13.60
C GLY A 138 -8.32 -2.28 13.74
N ALA A 139 -7.59 -3.17 13.07
CA ALA A 139 -6.12 -3.18 13.07
C ALA A 139 -5.50 -1.96 12.36
N ALA A 140 -6.17 -1.41 11.35
CA ALA A 140 -5.77 -0.18 10.67
C ALA A 140 -5.98 1.08 11.52
N ARG A 141 -6.83 1.04 12.56
CA ARG A 141 -7.09 2.20 13.43
C ARG A 141 -5.90 2.59 14.30
N ILE A 142 -5.15 1.61 14.82
CA ILE A 142 -3.95 1.87 15.65
C ILE A 142 -2.86 2.51 14.78
N GLY A 143 -2.63 1.95 13.59
CA GLY A 143 -1.71 2.53 12.61
C GLY A 143 -2.15 3.90 12.09
N ALA A 144 -3.46 4.15 11.95
CA ALA A 144 -4.00 5.42 11.47
C ALA A 144 -3.88 6.56 12.50
N ARG A 145 -3.95 6.26 13.81
CA ARG A 145 -3.75 7.26 14.87
C ARG A 145 -2.37 7.89 14.90
N LEU A 146 -1.36 7.18 14.38
CA LEU A 146 0.03 7.62 14.33
C LEU A 146 0.41 8.29 13.01
N ARG A 147 -0.50 8.36 12.05
CA ARG A 147 -0.23 8.82 10.69
C ARG A 147 -1.07 10.03 10.36
N HIS A 148 -0.52 10.90 9.53
CA HIS A 148 -1.28 11.97 8.91
C HIS A 148 -1.54 11.62 7.44
N GLY A 149 -2.64 12.14 6.93
CA GLY A 149 -2.95 12.03 5.52
C GLY A 149 -3.60 13.29 4.98
N LEU A 150 -3.51 13.43 3.67
CA LEU A 150 -4.22 14.40 2.88
C LEU A 150 -5.38 13.68 2.18
N TYR A 151 -6.60 14.06 2.54
CA TYR A 151 -7.83 13.67 1.85
C TYR A 151 -8.20 14.72 0.82
N LEU A 152 -8.56 14.26 -0.37
CA LEU A 152 -9.06 15.08 -1.46
C LEU A 152 -10.38 14.50 -1.95
N ARG A 153 -11.39 15.36 -2.08
CA ARG A 153 -12.65 15.05 -2.76
C ARG A 153 -12.74 15.88 -4.02
N TYR A 154 -13.03 15.25 -5.15
CA TYR A 154 -13.10 15.91 -6.45
C TYR A 154 -14.21 15.34 -7.32
N ARG A 155 -14.71 16.16 -8.24
CA ARG A 155 -15.73 15.75 -9.21
C ARG A 155 -15.06 15.05 -10.38
N SER A 156 -15.69 13.98 -10.87
CA SER A 156 -15.26 13.23 -12.06
C SER A 156 -16.50 12.88 -12.89
N GLU A 157 -16.32 12.48 -14.15
CA GLU A 157 -17.42 12.14 -15.07
C GLU A 157 -18.35 11.06 -14.52
N GLY A 158 -17.86 10.20 -13.61
CA GLY A 158 -18.64 9.17 -12.93
C GLY A 158 -19.18 9.53 -11.54
N GLY A 159 -19.14 10.81 -11.16
CA GLY A 159 -19.55 11.31 -9.84
C GLY A 159 -18.39 11.76 -8.94
N ASP A 160 -18.71 12.09 -7.69
CA ASP A 160 -17.73 12.49 -6.69
C ASP A 160 -16.76 11.33 -6.39
N ARG A 161 -15.47 11.61 -6.44
CA ARG A 161 -14.39 10.68 -6.12
C ARG A 161 -13.52 11.20 -4.99
N GLU A 162 -12.89 10.27 -4.30
CA GLU A 162 -12.04 10.55 -3.15
C GLU A 162 -10.65 9.94 -3.37
N VAL A 163 -9.62 10.61 -2.86
CA VAL A 163 -8.27 10.06 -2.79
C VAL A 163 -7.60 10.44 -1.47
N ARG A 164 -6.81 9.52 -0.92
CA ARG A 164 -6.05 9.72 0.29
C ARG A 164 -4.57 9.51 0.04
N LEU A 165 -3.76 10.47 0.46
CA LEU A 165 -2.30 10.44 0.43
C LEU A 165 -1.81 10.36 1.87
N PHE A 166 -0.93 9.42 2.19
CA PHE A 166 -0.41 9.26 3.56
C PHE A 166 1.03 9.76 3.69
N ASP A 167 1.37 10.26 4.87
CA ASP A 167 2.69 10.83 5.18
C ASP A 167 3.82 9.82 4.98
N ASN A 168 3.63 8.56 5.35
CA ASN A 168 4.62 7.50 5.18
C ASN A 168 4.93 7.14 3.72
N ASP A 169 4.05 7.48 2.80
CA ASP A 169 4.23 7.29 1.36
C ASP A 169 4.94 8.46 0.69
N VAL A 170 5.09 9.60 1.40
CA VAL A 170 5.59 10.85 0.84
C VAL A 170 6.92 11.25 1.48
N GLU A 171 7.86 11.67 0.66
CA GLU A 171 9.14 12.21 1.11
C GLU A 171 8.92 13.56 1.83
N GLY A 172 9.51 13.72 3.02
CA GLY A 172 9.27 14.87 3.90
C GLY A 172 8.00 14.75 4.77
N GLY A 173 7.24 13.66 4.64
CA GLY A 173 6.16 13.30 5.56
C GLY A 173 5.03 14.33 5.66
N VAL A 174 4.51 14.51 6.89
CA VAL A 174 3.36 15.38 7.17
C VAL A 174 3.61 16.85 6.78
N ASP A 175 4.82 17.36 6.97
CA ASP A 175 5.13 18.76 6.68
C ASP A 175 5.10 19.02 5.17
N GLN A 176 5.61 18.09 4.37
CA GLN A 176 5.52 18.20 2.91
C GLN A 176 4.07 18.06 2.44
N LEU A 177 3.27 17.17 3.05
CA LEU A 177 1.83 17.08 2.77
C LEU A 177 1.09 18.38 3.09
N ARG A 178 1.37 19.00 4.24
CA ARG A 178 0.75 20.29 4.63
C ARG A 178 1.10 21.41 3.66
N ARG A 179 2.37 21.50 3.24
CA ARG A 179 2.82 22.49 2.25
C ARG A 179 2.14 22.27 0.90
N PHE A 180 2.03 21.02 0.46
CA PHE A 180 1.35 20.66 -0.78
C PHE A 180 -0.13 20.98 -0.75
N ALA A 181 -0.82 20.63 0.35
CA ALA A 181 -2.23 20.98 0.54
C ALA A 181 -2.44 22.49 0.53
N GLY A 182 -1.59 23.25 1.23
CA GLY A 182 -1.65 24.71 1.24
C GLY A 182 -1.47 25.32 -0.17
N GLN A 183 -0.57 24.75 -0.97
CA GLN A 183 -0.37 25.16 -2.36
C GLN A 183 -1.58 24.84 -3.23
N LEU A 184 -2.17 23.65 -3.07
CA LEU A 184 -3.38 23.24 -3.78
C LEU A 184 -4.57 24.15 -3.44
N ASP A 185 -4.75 24.48 -2.16
CA ASP A 185 -5.79 25.41 -1.71
C ASP A 185 -5.56 26.84 -2.18
N ALA A 186 -4.32 27.29 -2.28
CA ALA A 186 -4.00 28.60 -2.86
C ALA A 186 -4.42 28.63 -4.35
N TRP A 187 -4.07 27.59 -5.10
CA TRP A 187 -4.42 27.48 -6.53
C TRP A 187 -5.92 27.40 -6.75
N ARG A 188 -6.64 26.61 -5.95
CA ARG A 188 -8.10 26.52 -5.98
C ARG A 188 -8.76 27.88 -5.76
N ARG A 189 -8.28 28.65 -4.77
CA ARG A 189 -8.79 30.00 -4.48
C ARG A 189 -8.44 31.02 -5.56
N SER A 190 -7.30 30.89 -6.23
CA SER A 190 -6.92 31.75 -7.34
C SER A 190 -7.72 31.46 -8.60
N GLY A 191 -7.95 30.18 -8.94
CA GLY A 191 -8.82 29.79 -10.04
C GLY A 191 -10.25 30.30 -9.87
N ALA A 192 -10.82 30.12 -8.66
CA ALA A 192 -12.16 30.60 -8.34
C ALA A 192 -12.32 32.14 -8.41
N ARG A 193 -11.23 32.91 -8.20
CA ARG A 193 -11.23 34.37 -8.36
C ARG A 193 -11.26 34.78 -9.82
N MET A 194 -10.41 34.18 -10.67
CA MET A 194 -10.40 34.48 -12.10
C MET A 194 -11.76 34.20 -12.76
N THR A 195 -12.42 33.08 -12.44
CA THR A 195 -13.74 32.76 -13.01
C THR A 195 -14.82 33.78 -12.62
N ARG A 196 -14.71 34.44 -11.46
CA ARG A 196 -15.65 35.50 -11.04
C ARG A 196 -15.38 36.85 -11.72
N GLU A 197 -14.14 37.13 -12.10
CA GLU A 197 -13.76 38.37 -12.77
C GLU A 197 -14.06 38.33 -14.27
N THR A 198 -13.96 37.16 -14.92
CA THR A 198 -14.32 36.99 -16.34
C THR A 198 -15.83 36.82 -16.57
N GLY A 199 -16.61 36.57 -15.51
CA GLY A 199 -18.07 36.43 -15.55
C GLY A 199 -18.86 37.70 -15.23
N ARG A 200 -18.21 38.87 -15.21
CA ARG A 200 -18.81 40.20 -15.13
C ARG A 200 -18.56 40.95 -16.43
#